data_AF-A0AAW8AQB9-F1
#
_entry.id   AF-A0AAW8AQB9-F1
#
_cell.length_a   1.000
_cell.length_b   1.000
_cell.length_c   1.000
_cell.angle_alpha   90.00
_cell.angle_beta   90.00
_cell.angle_gamma   90.00
#
_symmetry.space_group_name_H-M   'P 1'
#
loop_
_entity.id
_entity.type
_entity.pdbx_description
1 polymer ?
#
loop_
_entity_poly.entity_id
_entity_poly.type
_entity_poly.pdbx_seq_one_letter_code
_entity_poly.pdbx_strand_id
1 'polypeptide(L)' 'MMGTRAGEMDASVIPYMLESDPSLRNAQDVIDILNKESGVLGVSELSSDMRDLSEAVAKGNPKAILAYEMYVDRLKK' A
#
# COMPACT_ATOMS: atom_id res chain seq x y z
N MET A 1 5.97 0.20 6.08
CA MET A 1 5.23 0.62 4.88
C MET A 1 5.96 1.81 4.25
N MET A 2 5.95 1.98 2.93
CA MET A 2 6.55 3.14 2.26
C MET A 2 5.56 3.75 1.25
N GLY A 3 6.01 4.71 0.43
CA GLY A 3 5.16 5.39 -0.56
C GLY A 3 4.42 4.44 -1.51
N THR A 4 5.15 3.56 -2.20
CA THR A 4 4.58 2.59 -3.17
C THR A 4 4.81 1.13 -2.78
N ARG A 5 5.62 0.88 -1.73
CA ARG A 5 6.01 -0.47 -1.29
C ARG A 5 5.16 -0.92 -0.11
N ALA A 6 4.64 -2.15 -0.18
CA ALA A 6 3.80 -2.75 0.86
C ALA A 6 4.50 -2.78 2.23
N GLY A 7 5.79 -3.12 2.26
CA GLY A 7 6.55 -3.30 3.49
C GLY A 7 6.39 -4.72 4.05
N GLU A 8 6.45 -4.87 5.37
CA GLU A 8 6.30 -6.18 6.02
C GLU A 8 4.89 -6.74 5.83
N MET A 9 4.84 -7.98 5.34
CA MET A 9 3.61 -8.70 5.04
C MET A 9 3.81 -10.20 5.22
N ASP A 10 2.71 -10.93 5.31
CA ASP A 10 2.73 -12.38 5.35
C ASP A 10 3.14 -12.95 3.98
N ALA A 11 4.10 -13.89 3.98
CA ALA A 11 4.56 -14.57 2.78
C ALA A 11 3.46 -15.37 2.08
N SER A 12 2.42 -15.81 2.81
CA SER A 12 1.26 -16.53 2.26
C SER A 12 0.40 -15.66 1.33
N VAL A 13 0.53 -14.32 1.38
CA VAL A 13 -0.22 -13.41 0.52
C VAL A 13 0.16 -13.59 -0.95
N ILE A 14 1.43 -13.88 -1.27
CA ILE A 14 1.88 -14.05 -2.66
C ILE A 14 1.18 -15.23 -3.36
N PRO A 15 1.23 -16.47 -2.83
CA PRO A 15 0.51 -17.58 -3.44
C PRO A 15 -1.01 -17.36 -3.40
N TYR A 16 -1.54 -16.78 -2.32
CA TYR A 16 -2.97 -16.48 -2.23
C TYR A 16 -3.44 -15.53 -3.34
N MET A 17 -2.69 -14.46 -3.63
CA MET A 17 -3.03 -13.52 -4.70
C MET A 17 -3.01 -14.20 -6.07
N LEU A 18 -2.00 -15.05 -6.34
CA LEU A 18 -1.92 -15.80 -7.60
C LEU A 18 -3.08 -16.77 -7.79
N GLU A 19 -3.53 -17.40 -6.72
CA GLU A 19 -4.68 -18.32 -6.76
C GLU A 19 -6.02 -17.58 -6.86
N SER A 20 -6.11 -16.39 -6.28
CA SER A 20 -7.37 -15.63 -6.18
C SER A 20 -7.63 -14.71 -7.36
N ASP A 21 -6.59 -14.22 -8.03
CA ASP A 21 -6.70 -13.30 -9.16
C ASP A 21 -6.15 -13.93 -10.45
N PRO A 22 -7.01 -14.36 -11.39
CA PRO A 22 -6.60 -15.00 -12.63
C PRO A 22 -5.86 -14.06 -13.59
N SER A 23 -5.82 -12.76 -13.33
CA SER A 23 -5.02 -11.80 -14.12
C SER A 23 -3.53 -11.85 -13.77
N LEU A 24 -3.17 -12.36 -12.60
CA LEU A 24 -1.80 -12.51 -12.13
C LEU A 24 -1.24 -13.82 -12.65
N ARG A 25 -0.26 -13.75 -13.55
CA ARG A 25 0.25 -14.93 -14.28
C ARG A 25 1.41 -15.59 -13.56
N ASN A 26 2.18 -14.81 -12.80
CA ASN A 26 3.37 -15.30 -12.11
C ASN A 26 3.72 -14.41 -10.90
N ALA A 27 4.63 -14.89 -10.06
CA ALA A 27 5.05 -14.17 -8.86
C ALA A 27 5.64 -12.78 -9.13
N GLN A 28 6.22 -12.53 -10.32
CA GLN A 28 6.73 -11.21 -10.69
C GLN A 28 5.61 -10.18 -10.81
N ASP A 29 4.43 -10.57 -11.31
CA ASP A 29 3.27 -9.67 -11.39
C ASP A 29 2.86 -9.20 -9.97
N VAL A 30 2.86 -10.11 -8.99
CA VAL A 30 2.61 -9.78 -7.58
C VAL A 30 3.69 -8.88 -7.02
N ILE A 31 4.97 -9.21 -7.27
CA ILE A 31 6.11 -8.41 -6.80
C ILE A 31 6.05 -6.98 -7.34
N ASP A 32 5.60 -6.79 -8.58
CA ASP A 32 5.44 -5.47 -9.18
C ASP A 32 4.35 -4.67 -8.47
N ILE A 33 3.19 -5.27 -8.18
CA ILE A 33 2.13 -4.65 -7.36
C ILE A 33 2.66 -4.25 -5.99
N LEU A 34 3.36 -5.16 -5.32
CA LEU A 34 3.90 -4.95 -3.97
C LEU A 34 4.95 -3.84 -3.91
N ASN A 35 5.63 -3.56 -5.02
CA ASN A 35 6.68 -2.55 -5.09
C ASN A 35 6.22 -1.19 -5.62
N LYS A 36 5.28 -1.17 -6.56
CA LYS A 36 4.91 0.02 -7.34
C LYS A 36 3.50 0.54 -7.03
N GLU A 37 2.60 -0.32 -6.60
CA GLU A 37 1.16 0.00 -6.49
C GLU A 37 0.61 -0.18 -5.07
N SER A 38 1.49 -0.43 -4.09
CA SER A 38 1.13 -0.71 -2.71
C SER A 38 1.48 0.46 -1.79
N GLY A 39 1.60 0.18 -0.49
CA GLY A 39 2.04 1.18 0.49
C GLY A 39 1.02 2.30 0.66
N VAL A 40 1.51 3.51 0.90
CA VAL A 40 0.67 4.71 1.07
C VAL A 40 -0.19 4.95 -0.18
N LEU A 41 0.37 4.77 -1.38
CA LEU A 41 -0.36 4.91 -2.63
C LEU A 41 -1.54 3.94 -2.70
N GLY A 42 -1.28 2.66 -2.47
CA GLY A 42 -2.32 1.62 -2.54
C GLY A 42 -3.42 1.78 -1.50
N VAL A 43 -3.10 2.26 -0.29
CA VAL A 43 -4.10 2.44 0.78
C VAL A 43 -4.86 3.76 0.63
N SER A 44 -4.17 4.85 0.28
CA SER A 44 -4.79 6.17 0.12
C SER A 44 -5.56 6.32 -1.20
N GLU A 45 -5.22 5.51 -2.20
CA GLU A 45 -5.67 5.63 -3.60
C GLU A 45 -5.50 7.05 -4.17
N LEU A 46 -4.51 7.79 -3.66
CA LEU A 46 -4.32 9.20 -3.98
C LEU A 46 -2.92 9.48 -4.51
N SER A 47 -1.91 9.36 -3.65
CA SER A 47 -0.53 9.74 -3.96
C SER A 47 0.42 8.97 -3.06
N SER A 48 1.64 8.72 -3.55
CA SER A 48 2.75 8.23 -2.74
C SER A 48 3.48 9.34 -1.99
N ASP A 49 3.20 10.62 -2.28
CA ASP A 49 3.84 11.78 -1.67
C ASP A 49 3.16 12.16 -0.34
N MET A 50 3.95 12.35 0.71
CA MET A 50 3.44 12.67 2.04
C MET A 50 2.85 14.08 2.15
N ARG A 51 3.20 15.00 1.24
CA ARG A 51 2.63 16.36 1.19
C ARG A 51 1.18 16.32 0.72
N ASP A 52 0.93 15.61 -0.38
CA ASP A 52 -0.42 15.41 -0.90
C ASP A 52 -1.28 14.66 0.12
N LEU A 53 -0.69 13.67 0.79
CA LEU A 53 -1.36 12.90 1.83
C LEU A 53 -1.73 13.79 3.03
N SER A 54 -0.83 14.64 3.53
CA SER A 54 -1.11 15.49 4.68
C SER A 54 -2.17 16.55 4.38
N GLU A 55 -2.19 17.09 3.17
CA GLU A 55 -3.27 17.96 2.71
C GLU A 55 -4.62 17.24 2.66
N ALA A 56 -4.65 16.00 2.16
CA ALA A 56 -5.86 15.19 2.10
C ALA A 56 -6.36 14.80 3.49
N VAL A 57 -5.44 14.50 4.43
CA VAL A 57 -5.75 14.30 5.85
C VAL A 57 -6.37 15.55 6.46
N ALA A 58 -5.79 16.73 6.22
CA ALA A 58 -6.34 17.99 6.71
C ALA A 58 -7.74 18.29 6.14
N LYS A 59 -8.02 17.82 4.92
CA LYS A 59 -9.35 17.89 4.27
C LYS A 59 -10.32 16.80 4.75
N GLY A 60 -9.91 15.92 5.66
CA GLY A 60 -10.75 14.87 6.22
C GLY A 60 -10.95 13.65 5.32
N ASN A 61 -10.05 13.41 4.35
CA ASN A 61 -10.16 12.24 3.48
C ASN A 61 -9.91 10.95 4.30
N PRO A 62 -10.89 10.03 4.40
CA PRO A 62 -10.78 8.86 5.27
C PRO A 62 -9.70 7.86 4.82
N LYS A 63 -9.47 7.70 3.51
CA LYS A 63 -8.41 6.83 2.99
C LYS A 63 -7.01 7.42 3.25
N ALA A 64 -6.88 8.73 3.13
CA ALA A 64 -5.63 9.43 3.45
C ALA A 64 -5.30 9.34 4.95
N ILE A 65 -6.30 9.50 5.82
CA ILE A 65 -6.15 9.33 7.27
C ILE A 65 -5.69 7.91 7.59
N LEU A 66 -6.38 6.89 7.05
CA LEU A 66 -6.01 5.50 7.26
C LEU A 66 -4.58 5.20 6.80
N ALA A 67 -4.21 5.63 5.59
CA ALA A 67 -2.86 5.43 5.05
C ALA A 67 -1.79 6.12 5.92
N TYR A 68 -2.07 7.34 6.40
CA TYR A 68 -1.18 8.08 7.28
C TYR A 68 -1.01 7.37 8.64
N GLU A 69 -2.10 6.92 9.26
CA GLU A 69 -2.07 6.21 10.53
C GLU A 69 -1.31 4.88 10.41
N MET A 70 -1.56 4.09 9.37
CA MET A 70 -0.83 2.86 9.09
C MET A 70 0.66 3.12 8.87
N TYR A 71 1.01 4.20 8.16
CA TYR A 71 2.40 4.58 7.96
C TYR A 71 3.10 4.92 9.29
N VAL A 72 2.46 5.73 10.15
CA VAL A 72 2.99 6.11 11.46
C VAL A 72 3.13 4.91 12.40
N ASP A 73 2.13 4.03 12.44
CA ASP A 73 2.17 2.81 13.27
C ASP A 73 3.37 1.93 12.90
N ARG A 74 3.65 1.80 11.59
CA ARG A 74 4.80 1.04 11.09
C ARG A 74 6.17 1.70 11.34
N LEU A 75 6.22 3.00 11.65
CA LEU A 75 7.46 3.67 12.05
C LEU A 75 7.74 3.55 13.55
N LYS A 76 6.69 3.39 14.36
CA LYS A 76 6.80 3.24 15.82
C LYS A 76 7.24 1.84 16.23
N LYS A 77 6.89 0.85 15.43
CA LYS A 77 7.22 -0.56 15.63
C LYS A 77 8.67 -0.84 15.23
#